data_AF-A0AB73IPF9-F1
#
_entry.id   AF-A0AB73IPF9-F1
#
_cell.length_a   1.000
_cell.length_b   1.000
_cell.length_c   1.000
_cell.angle_alpha   90.00
_cell.angle_beta   90.00
_cell.angle_gamma   90.00
#
_symmetry.space_group_name_H-M   'P 1'
#
loop_
_entity.id
_entity.type
_entity.pdbx_description
1 polymer ?
#
loop_
_entity_poly.entity_id
_entity_poly.type
_entity_poly.pdbx_seq_one_letter_code
_entity_poly.pdbx_strand_id
1 'polypeptide(L)'
;MALNTPFYPYATTNAQGSFSVQSAGYVQGVYQDAPATRYSLAVGTVSASATRPIWGGMAISESIAPASGYDRTLGATIVEASAVANITGFTVFNNAYAWVGSPSSPVPTAGAAGMTVPFFRLGSGIAIPVAMDPSLVSLDGSLITSQVSWDFNNQVLQPYDAATATYSVTSATSSYANGVYTIAIVMAAASPVAGVGDLINISGVTSTGAALVNGNQTVSAFTDNQHFSIQITAASGAIATGALAGTIVLNYGTGALPVKILDISAGNSMTVSYNATTGAATWNRQGYAALIQL
;
A
#
# COMPACT_ATOMS: atom_id res chain seq x y z
N MET A 1 25.08 38.59 -17.02
CA MET A 1 25.51 38.53 -18.43
C MET A 1 25.15 37.16 -18.95
N ALA A 2 24.17 37.06 -19.84
CA ALA A 2 23.86 35.80 -20.51
C ALA A 2 25.04 35.47 -21.44
N LEU A 3 25.65 34.28 -21.29
CA LEU A 3 26.63 33.80 -22.25
C LEU A 3 25.90 33.57 -23.58
N ASN A 4 26.18 34.44 -24.54
CA ASN A 4 25.82 34.23 -25.94
C ASN A 4 26.77 33.16 -26.49
N THR A 5 26.37 31.89 -26.47
CA THR A 5 27.08 30.79 -27.15
C THR A 5 26.81 30.89 -28.65
N PRO A 6 27.79 31.29 -29.48
CA PRO A 6 27.57 31.48 -30.91
C PRO A 6 27.33 30.12 -31.58
N PHE A 7 26.26 30.01 -32.37
CA PHE A 7 25.97 28.82 -33.17
C PHE A 7 26.89 28.77 -34.40
N TYR A 8 27.82 27.82 -34.42
CA TYR A 8 28.69 27.55 -35.57
C TYR A 8 28.23 26.28 -36.30
N PRO A 9 27.48 26.40 -37.42
CA PRO A 9 26.83 25.26 -38.10
C PRO A 9 27.82 24.31 -38.79
N TYR A 10 29.10 24.66 -38.86
CA TYR A 10 30.16 23.84 -39.47
C TYR A 10 31.11 23.18 -38.45
N ALA A 11 30.98 23.49 -37.15
CA ALA A 11 31.89 23.02 -36.11
C ALA A 11 31.22 22.16 -35.02
N THR A 12 29.88 22.15 -34.96
CA THR A 12 29.12 21.40 -33.94
C THR A 12 28.20 20.39 -34.61
N THR A 13 28.58 19.12 -34.58
CA THR A 13 27.81 18.02 -35.19
C THR A 13 26.54 17.69 -34.38
N ASN A 14 26.46 18.13 -33.12
CA ASN A 14 25.26 18.09 -32.29
C ASN A 14 25.39 19.11 -31.15
N ALA A 15 24.48 20.07 -31.02
CA ALA A 15 24.42 20.95 -29.86
C ALA A 15 23.68 20.22 -28.72
N GLN A 16 24.44 19.53 -27.87
CA GLN A 16 23.92 18.85 -26.67
C GLN A 16 23.05 19.81 -25.84
N GLY A 17 21.76 19.50 -25.68
CA GLY A 17 20.81 20.33 -24.94
C GLY A 17 20.00 21.35 -25.75
N SER A 18 20.14 21.41 -27.09
CA SER A 18 19.30 22.28 -27.95
C SER A 18 17.90 21.71 -28.25
N PHE A 19 17.72 20.40 -28.08
CA PHE A 19 16.42 19.72 -28.15
C PHE A 19 16.15 19.07 -26.80
N SER A 20 15.14 19.58 -26.07
CA SER A 20 14.63 18.90 -24.89
C SER A 20 13.80 17.70 -25.35
N VAL A 21 14.37 16.50 -25.28
CA VAL A 21 13.60 15.25 -25.43
C VAL A 21 12.98 14.93 -24.07
N GLN A 22 12.02 15.76 -23.64
CA GLN A 22 11.23 15.50 -22.45
C GLN A 22 9.88 14.94 -22.89
N SER A 23 9.70 13.63 -22.77
CA SER A 23 8.36 13.03 -22.83
C SER A 23 7.68 13.24 -21.49
N ALA A 24 6.45 13.76 -21.50
CA ALA A 24 5.61 13.75 -20.31
C ALA A 24 5.17 12.32 -20.03
N GLY A 25 5.39 11.84 -18.80
CA GLY A 25 4.89 10.57 -18.32
C GLY A 25 3.42 10.66 -17.88
N TYR A 26 2.99 9.69 -17.08
CA TYR A 26 1.62 9.66 -16.55
C TYR A 26 1.40 10.71 -15.46
N VAL A 27 0.15 11.11 -15.26
CA VAL A 27 -0.28 11.85 -14.07
C VAL A 27 -1.02 10.87 -13.17
N GLN A 28 -0.52 10.68 -11.94
CA GLN A 28 -1.13 9.77 -10.96
C GLN A 28 -2.63 10.07 -10.81
N GLY A 29 -3.46 9.01 -10.74
CA GLY A 29 -4.88 9.12 -10.49
C GLY A 29 -5.74 9.61 -11.66
N VAL A 30 -5.15 9.84 -12.85
CA VAL A 30 -5.91 10.16 -14.06
C VAL A 30 -6.19 8.87 -14.83
N TYR A 31 -7.44 8.37 -14.78
CA TYR A 31 -7.79 7.10 -15.42
C TYR A 31 -7.67 7.18 -16.95
N GLN A 32 -7.39 6.04 -17.59
CA GLN A 32 -7.35 5.93 -19.05
C GLN A 32 -8.74 5.66 -19.63
N ASP A 33 -9.08 6.33 -20.73
CA ASP A 33 -10.39 6.18 -21.35
C ASP A 33 -10.59 4.74 -21.87
N ALA A 34 -11.54 4.04 -21.26
CA ALA A 34 -11.99 2.73 -21.67
C ALA A 34 -13.52 2.75 -21.86
N PRO A 35 -14.04 2.79 -23.09
CA PRO A 35 -15.46 2.96 -23.35
C PRO A 35 -16.32 1.81 -22.78
N ALA A 36 -15.75 0.60 -22.68
CA ALA A 36 -16.44 -0.57 -22.14
C ALA A 36 -16.67 -0.50 -20.62
N THR A 37 -15.83 0.23 -19.88
CA THR A 37 -15.84 0.25 -18.40
C THR A 37 -16.15 1.63 -17.83
N ARG A 38 -16.55 2.60 -18.68
CA ARG A 38 -16.88 3.98 -18.28
C ARG A 38 -17.95 4.10 -17.20
N TYR A 39 -18.90 3.16 -17.15
CA TYR A 39 -19.99 3.16 -16.15
C TYR A 39 -19.60 2.58 -14.79
N SER A 40 -18.36 2.10 -14.63
CA SER A 40 -17.88 1.53 -13.37
C SER A 40 -17.39 2.57 -12.36
N LEU A 41 -17.38 3.85 -12.73
CA LEU A 41 -16.98 4.95 -11.84
C LEU A 41 -18.00 5.09 -10.71
N ALA A 42 -17.53 4.90 -9.48
CA ALA A 42 -18.32 5.08 -8.27
C ALA A 42 -17.93 6.38 -7.57
N VAL A 43 -18.85 6.88 -6.74
CA VAL A 43 -18.62 8.02 -5.85
C VAL A 43 -19.05 7.63 -4.44
N GLY A 44 -18.23 8.00 -3.47
CA GLY A 44 -18.53 7.87 -2.04
C GLY A 44 -18.15 9.13 -1.29
N THR A 45 -18.24 9.10 0.04
CA THR A 45 -17.90 10.23 0.91
C THR A 45 -16.78 9.86 1.89
N VAL A 46 -15.89 10.81 2.20
CA VAL A 46 -14.80 10.61 3.17
C VAL A 46 -15.35 10.33 4.57
N SER A 47 -14.86 9.27 5.21
CA SER A 47 -15.17 8.94 6.61
C SER A 47 -14.60 9.96 7.59
N ALA A 48 -15.29 10.18 8.71
CA ALA A 48 -14.72 10.92 9.84
C ALA A 48 -13.51 10.21 10.49
N SER A 49 -13.31 8.92 10.20
CA SER A 49 -12.17 8.13 10.67
C SER A 49 -10.94 8.21 9.75
N ALA A 50 -11.01 8.93 8.63
CA ALA A 50 -9.85 9.14 7.77
C ALA A 50 -8.78 9.94 8.52
N THR A 51 -7.53 9.45 8.44
CA THR A 51 -6.41 10.06 9.19
C THR A 51 -5.58 10.99 8.33
N ARG A 52 -5.75 10.93 7.01
CA ARG A 52 -5.02 11.68 5.99
C ARG A 52 -6.02 12.22 4.95
N PRO A 53 -5.65 13.27 4.21
CA PRO A 53 -6.44 13.68 3.07
C PRO A 53 -6.38 12.60 1.97
N ILE A 54 -7.49 12.44 1.23
CA ILE A 54 -7.56 11.52 0.09
C ILE A 54 -7.20 12.25 -1.21
N TRP A 55 -6.33 11.66 -2.04
CA TRP A 55 -5.95 12.14 -3.38
C TRP A 55 -6.07 11.02 -4.41
N GLY A 56 -5.85 11.33 -5.69
CA GLY A 56 -6.07 10.39 -6.80
C GLY A 56 -4.94 9.37 -6.90
N GLY A 57 -5.29 8.13 -7.25
CA GLY A 57 -4.35 7.01 -7.35
C GLY A 57 -3.91 6.45 -6.01
N MET A 58 -4.76 6.54 -4.98
CA MET A 58 -4.55 5.95 -3.66
C MET A 58 -5.49 4.76 -3.43
N ALA A 59 -5.00 3.73 -2.75
CA ALA A 59 -5.81 2.58 -2.36
C ALA A 59 -6.76 2.94 -1.22
N ILE A 60 -8.04 2.60 -1.38
CA ILE A 60 -9.08 2.91 -0.40
C ILE A 60 -9.83 1.65 0.03
N SER A 61 -10.48 1.77 1.18
CA SER A 61 -11.48 0.83 1.66
C SER A 61 -12.86 1.49 1.63
N GLU A 62 -13.82 0.76 1.07
CA GLU A 62 -15.22 1.18 0.97
C GLU A 62 -16.02 0.41 2.01
N SER A 63 -16.81 1.12 2.82
CA SER A 63 -17.75 0.52 3.74
C SER A 63 -19.18 0.94 3.39
N ILE A 64 -20.06 -0.05 3.27
CA ILE A 64 -21.50 0.15 3.14
C ILE A 64 -22.08 -0.07 4.54
N ALA A 65 -22.41 1.01 5.25
CA ALA A 65 -22.90 0.92 6.63
C ALA A 65 -24.21 0.10 6.73
N PRO A 66 -24.43 -0.65 7.83
CA PRO A 66 -25.64 -1.42 8.03
C PRO A 66 -26.89 -0.53 8.20
N ALA A 67 -28.02 -1.08 7.77
CA ALA A 67 -29.25 -0.43 7.29
C ALA A 67 -30.12 0.40 8.29
N SER A 68 -29.57 1.05 9.31
CA SER A 68 -30.37 1.90 10.23
C SER A 68 -29.87 3.35 10.23
N GLY A 69 -30.65 4.26 9.62
CA GLY A 69 -30.42 5.72 9.67
C GLY A 69 -29.43 6.28 8.65
N TYR A 70 -28.97 5.47 7.69
CA TYR A 70 -27.99 5.88 6.69
C TYR A 70 -28.63 6.51 5.44
N ASP A 71 -28.14 7.67 5.01
CA ASP A 71 -28.53 8.28 3.75
C ASP A 71 -27.81 7.57 2.58
N ARG A 72 -28.53 6.64 1.93
CA ARG A 72 -28.03 5.91 0.75
C ARG A 72 -27.82 6.81 -0.47
N THR A 73 -28.29 8.04 -0.44
CA THR A 73 -28.16 9.01 -1.54
C THR A 73 -26.71 9.44 -1.76
N LEU A 74 -25.88 9.39 -0.70
CA LEU A 74 -24.50 9.87 -0.71
C LEU A 74 -23.46 8.78 -1.03
N GLY A 75 -23.91 7.56 -1.31
CA GLY A 75 -23.04 6.43 -1.60
C GLY A 75 -22.35 5.83 -0.37
N ALA A 76 -21.26 5.10 -0.59
CA ALA A 76 -20.53 4.43 0.48
C ALA A 76 -19.54 5.38 1.18
N THR A 77 -19.14 5.00 2.40
CA THR A 77 -18.08 5.73 3.12
C THR A 77 -16.72 5.21 2.70
N ILE A 78 -15.78 6.11 2.49
CA ILE A 78 -14.43 5.84 2.02
C ILE A 78 -13.42 6.21 3.12
N VAL A 79 -12.47 5.32 3.36
CA VAL A 79 -11.32 5.54 4.25
C VAL A 79 -10.05 5.02 3.55
N GLU A 80 -8.86 5.45 4.00
CA GLU A 80 -7.62 4.87 3.48
C GLU A 80 -7.58 3.37 3.80
N ALA A 81 -7.12 2.56 2.84
CA ALA A 81 -6.90 1.15 3.13
C ALA A 81 -5.72 1.00 4.11
N SER A 82 -5.84 0.08 5.06
CA SER A 82 -4.79 -0.25 6.05
C SER A 82 -4.12 -1.61 5.80
N ALA A 83 -4.70 -2.42 4.92
CA ALA A 83 -4.22 -3.75 4.57
C ALA A 83 -4.70 -4.12 3.16
N VAL A 84 -3.97 -5.00 2.47
CA VAL A 84 -4.30 -5.40 1.09
C VAL A 84 -5.66 -6.10 1.01
N ALA A 85 -6.03 -6.88 2.02
CA ALA A 85 -7.33 -7.51 2.12
C ALA A 85 -8.51 -6.51 2.20
N ASN A 86 -8.24 -5.27 2.62
CA ASN A 86 -9.26 -4.24 2.80
C ASN A 86 -9.30 -3.25 1.61
N ILE A 87 -8.43 -3.41 0.61
CA ILE A 87 -8.48 -2.58 -0.58
C ILE A 87 -9.73 -2.97 -1.37
N THR A 88 -10.63 -2.02 -1.53
CA THR A 88 -11.82 -2.18 -2.37
C THR A 88 -11.65 -1.52 -3.73
N GLY A 89 -10.72 -0.57 -3.86
CA GLY A 89 -10.50 0.17 -5.08
C GLY A 89 -9.40 1.23 -5.00
N PHE A 90 -9.28 1.99 -6.09
CA PHE A 90 -8.37 3.13 -6.21
C PHE A 90 -9.15 4.40 -6.58
N THR A 91 -8.76 5.50 -5.96
CA THR A 91 -9.32 6.82 -6.21
C THR A 91 -8.82 7.43 -7.51
N VAL A 92 -9.56 8.39 -8.05
CA VAL A 92 -9.17 9.12 -9.28
C VAL A 92 -9.34 10.63 -9.10
N PHE A 93 -8.65 11.41 -9.91
CA PHE A 93 -8.87 12.86 -10.00
C PHE A 93 -10.02 13.22 -10.94
N ASN A 94 -10.34 12.33 -11.87
CA ASN A 94 -11.46 12.55 -12.79
C ASN A 94 -12.77 12.64 -12.00
N ASN A 95 -13.58 13.64 -12.33
CA ASN A 95 -14.86 13.94 -11.66
C ASN A 95 -14.72 14.26 -10.16
N ALA A 96 -13.53 14.64 -9.69
CA ALA A 96 -13.28 15.05 -8.32
C ALA A 96 -13.66 16.52 -8.07
N TYR A 97 -14.94 16.86 -8.27
CA TYR A 97 -15.43 18.25 -8.24
C TYR A 97 -15.34 18.93 -6.87
N ALA A 98 -15.31 18.15 -5.79
CA ALA A 98 -15.25 18.66 -4.42
C ALA A 98 -13.82 18.80 -3.88
N TRP A 99 -12.80 18.47 -4.69
CA TRP A 99 -11.42 18.46 -4.23
C TRP A 99 -10.78 19.82 -4.41
N VAL A 100 -10.07 20.25 -3.37
CA VAL A 100 -9.50 21.59 -3.29
C VAL A 100 -7.98 21.50 -3.19
N GLY A 101 -7.30 22.29 -4.03
CA GLY A 101 -5.88 22.59 -3.86
C GLY A 101 -5.72 23.96 -3.16
N SER A 102 -4.68 24.11 -2.36
CA SER A 102 -4.31 25.37 -1.71
C SER A 102 -2.90 25.80 -2.15
N PRO A 103 -2.50 27.07 -1.95
CA PRO A 103 -1.14 27.51 -2.25
C PRO A 103 -0.06 26.69 -1.52
N SER A 104 -0.37 26.17 -0.33
CA SER A 104 0.53 25.31 0.46
C SER A 104 0.42 23.82 0.09
N SER A 105 -0.64 23.40 -0.60
CA SER A 105 -0.89 22.02 -1.04
C SER A 105 -1.54 22.03 -2.43
N PRO A 106 -0.74 22.16 -3.51
CA PRO A 106 -1.25 22.36 -4.87
C PRO A 106 -1.93 21.11 -5.47
N VAL A 107 -1.80 19.94 -4.85
CA VAL A 107 -2.53 18.73 -5.25
C VAL A 107 -3.97 18.85 -4.74
N PRO A 108 -5.00 18.67 -5.61
CA PRO A 108 -6.39 18.62 -5.14
C PRO A 108 -6.59 17.45 -4.18
N THR A 109 -7.17 17.68 -3.01
CA THR A 109 -7.44 16.61 -2.05
C THR A 109 -8.84 16.71 -1.45
N ALA A 110 -9.36 15.57 -1.00
CA ALA A 110 -10.50 15.49 -0.11
C ALA A 110 -9.99 15.33 1.34
N GLY A 111 -9.88 16.46 2.03
CA GLY A 111 -9.30 16.52 3.39
C GLY A 111 -10.31 16.52 4.53
N ALA A 112 -11.62 16.62 4.25
CA ALA A 112 -12.66 16.70 5.27
C ALA A 112 -13.70 15.59 5.11
N ALA A 113 -14.23 15.12 6.24
CA ALA A 113 -15.33 14.16 6.27
C ALA A 113 -16.53 14.68 5.47
N GLY A 114 -17.19 13.78 4.73
CA GLY A 114 -18.32 14.11 3.87
C GLY A 114 -17.96 14.67 2.50
N MET A 115 -16.69 14.99 2.21
CA MET A 115 -16.26 15.33 0.85
C MET A 115 -16.42 14.13 -0.08
N THR A 116 -16.81 14.36 -1.33
CA THR A 116 -17.02 13.28 -2.29
C THR A 116 -15.71 12.80 -2.91
N VAL A 117 -15.55 11.48 -3.02
CA VAL A 117 -14.37 10.80 -3.55
C VAL A 117 -14.80 9.92 -4.73
N PRO A 118 -14.35 10.21 -5.95
CA PRO A 118 -14.53 9.31 -7.08
C PRO A 118 -13.47 8.19 -7.04
N PHE A 119 -13.90 6.96 -7.31
CA PHE A 119 -13.05 5.78 -7.28
C PHE A 119 -13.56 4.69 -8.23
N PHE A 120 -12.68 3.76 -8.56
CA PHE A 120 -13.02 2.52 -9.23
C PHE A 120 -12.75 1.34 -8.31
N ARG A 121 -13.66 0.38 -8.32
CA ARG A 121 -13.50 -0.87 -7.56
C ARG A 121 -12.52 -1.80 -8.25
N LEU A 122 -11.86 -2.65 -7.46
CA LEU A 122 -11.12 -3.80 -7.99
C LEU A 122 -12.06 -4.70 -8.82
N GLY A 123 -11.55 -5.26 -9.90
CA GLY A 123 -12.31 -6.04 -10.90
C GLY A 123 -13.04 -5.20 -11.94
N SER A 124 -12.91 -3.88 -11.94
CA SER A 124 -13.55 -3.00 -12.94
C SER A 124 -12.86 -3.03 -14.31
N GLY A 125 -11.63 -3.52 -14.41
CA GLY A 125 -10.85 -3.61 -15.65
C GLY A 125 -10.35 -2.28 -16.20
N ILE A 126 -10.59 -1.16 -15.50
CA ILE A 126 -10.10 0.17 -15.86
C ILE A 126 -8.60 0.26 -15.60
N ALA A 127 -7.89 1.06 -16.42
CA ALA A 127 -6.47 1.32 -16.23
C ALA A 127 -6.25 2.68 -15.56
N ILE A 128 -5.47 2.70 -14.47
CA ILE A 128 -5.18 3.90 -13.68
C ILE A 128 -3.67 3.96 -13.42
N PRO A 129 -3.02 5.12 -13.66
CA PRO A 129 -1.65 5.35 -13.25
C PRO A 129 -1.57 5.59 -11.75
N VAL A 130 -0.75 4.80 -11.06
CA VAL A 130 -0.44 4.96 -9.64
C VAL A 130 1.04 5.27 -9.47
N ALA A 131 1.40 5.95 -8.38
CA ALA A 131 2.81 6.12 -8.04
C ALA A 131 3.46 4.75 -7.78
N MET A 132 4.71 4.57 -8.19
CA MET A 132 5.46 3.33 -8.00
C MET A 132 6.80 3.60 -7.33
N ASP A 133 7.33 2.58 -6.65
CA ASP A 133 8.67 2.56 -6.12
C ASP A 133 9.72 2.42 -7.25
N PRO A 134 10.86 3.13 -7.18
CA PRO A 134 11.93 3.03 -8.19
C PRO A 134 12.48 1.61 -8.41
N SER A 135 12.37 0.70 -7.43
CA SER A 135 12.81 -0.69 -7.57
C SER A 135 12.06 -1.48 -8.65
N LEU A 136 10.85 -1.04 -8.99
CA LEU A 136 10.02 -1.66 -10.04
C LEU A 136 10.39 -1.23 -11.47
N VAL A 137 11.36 -0.32 -11.65
CA VAL A 137 11.81 0.13 -12.99
C VAL A 137 12.33 -1.01 -13.86
N SER A 138 12.83 -2.08 -13.24
CA SER A 138 13.28 -3.29 -13.96
C SER A 138 12.16 -4.04 -14.70
N LEU A 139 10.88 -3.69 -14.46
CA LEU A 139 9.75 -4.22 -15.22
C LEU A 139 9.59 -3.55 -16.60
N ASP A 140 10.28 -2.43 -16.86
CA ASP A 140 10.25 -1.75 -18.16
C ASP A 140 10.90 -2.64 -19.24
N GLY A 141 10.22 -2.81 -20.37
CA GLY A 141 10.71 -3.60 -21.49
C GLY A 141 10.80 -5.12 -21.26
N SER A 142 10.36 -5.63 -20.09
CA SER A 142 10.33 -7.05 -19.75
C SER A 142 8.90 -7.60 -19.71
N LEU A 143 8.76 -8.93 -19.66
CA LEU A 143 7.46 -9.55 -19.45
C LEU A 143 6.97 -9.26 -18.01
N ILE A 144 5.87 -8.53 -17.89
CA ILE A 144 5.33 -8.13 -16.59
C ILE A 144 4.47 -9.27 -15.99
N THR A 145 5.13 -10.26 -15.39
CA THR A 145 4.48 -11.35 -14.62
C THR A 145 4.71 -11.25 -13.12
N SER A 146 5.54 -10.30 -12.68
CA SER A 146 5.85 -10.11 -11.27
C SER A 146 4.63 -9.60 -10.51
N GLN A 147 4.35 -10.24 -9.37
CA GLN A 147 3.34 -9.74 -8.44
C GLN A 147 3.83 -8.42 -7.81
N VAL A 148 2.88 -7.59 -7.42
CA VAL A 148 3.12 -6.31 -6.75
C VAL A 148 2.28 -6.19 -5.49
N SER A 149 2.70 -5.28 -4.62
CA SER A 149 2.02 -4.97 -3.39
C SER A 149 1.83 -3.46 -3.25
N TRP A 150 1.04 -3.05 -2.27
CA TRP A 150 0.80 -1.64 -1.98
C TRP A 150 1.48 -1.24 -0.67
N ASP A 151 2.20 -0.11 -0.68
CA ASP A 151 2.72 0.52 0.53
C ASP A 151 1.71 1.57 1.04
N PHE A 152 1.09 1.30 2.18
CA PHE A 152 0.08 2.18 2.79
C PHE A 152 0.68 3.44 3.44
N ASN A 153 1.98 3.47 3.72
CA ASN A 153 2.64 4.64 4.32
C ASN A 153 2.91 5.70 3.26
N ASN A 154 3.61 5.30 2.20
CA ASN A 154 3.98 6.19 1.10
C ASN A 154 2.92 6.28 0.00
N GLN A 155 1.94 5.38 -0.01
CA GLN A 155 0.88 5.29 -1.03
C GLN A 155 1.46 5.08 -2.43
N VAL A 156 2.38 4.11 -2.52
CA VAL A 156 3.06 3.73 -3.76
C VAL A 156 2.97 2.22 -3.99
N LEU A 157 3.00 1.84 -5.26
CA LEU A 157 3.15 0.46 -5.68
C LEU A 157 4.58 -0.01 -5.40
N GLN A 158 4.75 -1.20 -4.83
CA GLN A 158 6.05 -1.77 -4.50
C GLN A 158 6.15 -3.23 -5.00
N PRO A 159 7.36 -3.79 -5.13
CA PRO A 159 7.52 -5.21 -5.42
C PRO A 159 6.78 -6.06 -4.40
N TYR A 160 6.08 -7.10 -4.86
CA TYR A 160 5.58 -8.10 -3.95
C TYR A 160 6.75 -8.95 -3.50
N ASP A 161 7.02 -8.93 -2.20
CA ASP A 161 7.85 -9.91 -1.55
C ASP A 161 6.94 -10.93 -0.86
N ALA A 162 6.97 -12.18 -1.33
CA ALA A 162 6.21 -13.27 -0.69
C ALA A 162 6.71 -13.58 0.73
N ALA A 163 7.84 -13.00 1.15
CA ALA A 163 8.40 -13.07 2.50
C ALA A 163 8.09 -11.81 3.37
N THR A 164 7.08 -11.03 2.98
CA THR A 164 6.80 -9.63 3.36
C THR A 164 6.91 -9.21 4.84
N ALA A 165 7.43 -7.98 5.04
CA ALA A 165 7.52 -7.20 6.29
C ALA A 165 7.70 -8.06 7.56
N THR A 166 8.87 -8.66 7.61
CA THR A 166 9.43 -9.39 8.74
C THR A 166 9.59 -8.46 9.94
N TYR A 167 8.63 -8.45 10.86
CA TYR A 167 8.90 -7.90 12.17
C TYR A 167 9.75 -8.92 12.92
N SER A 168 10.99 -8.55 13.23
CA SER A 168 11.91 -9.45 13.93
C SER A 168 11.38 -9.75 15.32
N VAL A 169 11.33 -11.04 15.65
CA VAL A 169 11.03 -11.51 16.99
C VAL A 169 12.36 -11.65 17.73
N THR A 170 12.52 -10.90 18.82
CA THR A 170 13.69 -11.01 19.69
C THR A 170 13.72 -12.35 20.39
N SER A 171 12.57 -12.84 20.86
CA SER A 171 12.45 -14.17 21.44
C SER A 171 11.03 -14.73 21.33
N ALA A 172 10.94 -16.05 21.11
CA ALA A 172 9.70 -16.81 21.28
C ALA A 172 9.98 -17.93 22.29
N THR A 173 9.25 -17.92 23.40
CA THR A 173 9.46 -18.87 24.50
C THR A 173 8.19 -19.64 24.77
N SER A 174 8.26 -20.96 24.66
CA SER A 174 7.14 -21.86 24.90
C SER A 174 7.12 -22.39 26.33
N SER A 175 5.92 -22.53 26.88
CA SER A 175 5.64 -23.19 28.16
C SER A 175 4.49 -24.16 27.98
N TYR A 176 4.51 -25.29 28.67
CA TYR A 176 3.48 -26.32 28.56
C TYR A 176 2.75 -26.51 29.89
N ALA A 177 1.42 -26.45 29.85
CA ALA A 177 0.56 -26.78 30.98
C ALA A 177 -0.77 -27.32 30.47
N ASN A 178 -1.31 -28.35 31.12
CA ASN A 178 -2.68 -28.85 30.90
C ASN A 178 -3.04 -29.13 29.41
N GLY A 179 -2.10 -29.65 28.60
CA GLY A 179 -2.36 -29.98 27.19
C GLY A 179 -2.27 -28.79 26.22
N VAL A 180 -1.83 -27.63 26.69
CA VAL A 180 -1.70 -26.41 25.88
C VAL A 180 -0.28 -25.85 26.00
N TYR A 181 0.30 -25.52 24.86
CA TYR A 181 1.53 -24.73 24.78
C TYR A 181 1.17 -23.26 24.72
N THR A 182 1.69 -22.46 25.64
CA THR A 182 1.64 -20.99 25.57
C THR A 182 2.99 -20.49 25.12
N ILE A 183 3.02 -19.79 23.98
CA ILE A 183 4.25 -19.22 23.40
C ILE A 183 4.20 -17.71 23.60
N ALA A 184 5.09 -17.20 24.45
CA ALA A 184 5.29 -15.76 24.63
C ALA A 184 6.22 -15.24 23.54
N ILE A 185 5.80 -14.17 22.87
CA ILE A 185 6.49 -13.55 21.74
C ILE A 185 6.92 -12.15 22.17
N VAL A 186 8.21 -11.86 21.98
CA VAL A 186 8.82 -10.55 22.25
C VAL A 186 9.36 -9.98 20.94
N MET A 187 8.87 -8.82 20.55
CA MET A 187 9.23 -8.15 19.31
C MET A 187 10.45 -7.25 19.48
N ALA A 188 11.29 -7.14 18.45
CA ALA A 188 12.41 -6.21 18.45
C ALA A 188 11.98 -4.73 18.35
N ALA A 189 10.76 -4.48 17.84
CA ALA A 189 10.14 -3.17 17.72
C ALA A 189 8.60 -3.31 17.77
N ALA A 190 7.89 -2.19 17.92
CA ALA A 190 6.43 -2.16 17.89
C ALA A 190 5.88 -2.85 16.62
N SER A 191 5.03 -3.85 16.82
CA SER A 191 4.38 -4.61 15.76
C SER A 191 2.94 -4.12 15.50
N PRO A 192 2.27 -4.59 14.43
CA PRO A 192 0.88 -4.24 14.14
C PRO A 192 -0.17 -4.97 14.99
N VAL A 193 0.24 -5.88 15.89
CA VAL A 193 -0.70 -6.56 16.80
C VAL A 193 -1.38 -5.52 17.69
N ALA A 194 -2.71 -5.53 17.72
CA ALA A 194 -3.53 -4.56 18.44
C ALA A 194 -4.32 -5.18 19.59
N GLY A 195 -4.51 -6.51 19.62
CA GLY A 195 -5.24 -7.16 20.71
C GLY A 195 -5.32 -8.68 20.66
N VAL A 196 -6.04 -9.24 21.63
CA VAL A 196 -6.40 -10.67 21.68
C VAL A 196 -7.39 -10.99 20.57
N GLY A 197 -7.19 -12.11 19.90
CA GLY A 197 -8.01 -12.55 18.76
C GLY A 197 -7.41 -12.18 17.40
N ASP A 198 -6.35 -11.36 17.37
CA ASP A 198 -5.67 -11.02 16.13
C ASP A 198 -5.04 -12.26 15.47
N LEU A 199 -5.18 -12.35 14.15
CA LEU A 199 -4.56 -13.40 13.35
C LEU A 199 -3.14 -12.95 12.96
N ILE A 200 -2.15 -13.77 13.27
CA ILE A 200 -0.74 -13.51 12.99
C ILE A 200 -0.14 -14.67 12.21
N ASN A 201 0.88 -14.42 11.39
CA ASN A 201 1.62 -15.49 10.72
C ASN A 201 3.07 -15.52 11.22
N ILE A 202 3.48 -16.66 11.79
CA ILE A 202 4.82 -16.84 12.34
C ILE A 202 5.63 -17.73 11.37
N SER A 203 6.88 -17.39 11.14
CA SER A 203 7.82 -18.28 10.45
C SER A 203 9.21 -18.26 11.11
N GLY A 204 10.07 -19.18 10.67
CA GLY A 204 11.47 -19.21 11.08
C GLY A 204 11.77 -20.04 12.33
N VAL A 205 10.77 -20.67 12.96
CA VAL A 205 11.01 -21.66 14.02
C VAL A 205 11.61 -22.92 13.41
N THR A 206 12.72 -23.40 13.97
CA THR A 206 13.43 -24.62 13.53
C THR A 206 13.48 -25.71 14.60
N SER A 207 13.05 -25.42 15.83
CA SER A 207 12.97 -26.39 16.93
C SER A 207 11.83 -27.41 16.74
N THR A 208 11.81 -28.45 17.58
CA THR A 208 10.70 -29.42 17.65
C THR A 208 9.35 -28.71 17.72
N GLY A 209 8.42 -29.09 16.86
CA GLY A 209 7.11 -28.44 16.75
C GLY A 209 7.03 -27.28 15.75
N ALA A 210 8.09 -27.04 14.95
CA ALA A 210 8.10 -25.99 13.92
C ALA A 210 6.85 -26.00 13.02
N ALA A 211 6.36 -27.17 12.61
CA ALA A 211 5.16 -27.27 11.76
C ALA A 211 3.85 -26.89 12.47
N LEU A 212 3.84 -26.88 13.80
CA LEU A 212 2.68 -26.46 14.60
C LEU A 212 2.73 -24.97 14.93
N VAL A 213 3.93 -24.42 15.11
CA VAL A 213 4.14 -23.00 15.46
C VAL A 213 4.19 -22.11 14.22
N ASN A 214 4.88 -22.54 13.16
CA ASN A 214 4.96 -21.79 11.91
C ASN A 214 3.60 -21.86 11.19
N GLY A 215 3.19 -20.74 10.60
CA GLY A 215 1.90 -20.56 9.94
C GLY A 215 0.99 -19.62 10.72
N ASN A 216 -0.31 -19.71 10.43
CA ASN A 216 -1.32 -18.81 10.99
C ASN A 216 -1.64 -19.19 12.44
N GLN A 217 -1.57 -18.21 13.32
CA GLN A 217 -1.84 -18.33 14.75
C GLN A 217 -2.79 -17.22 15.19
N THR A 218 -3.46 -17.42 16.33
CA THR A 218 -4.32 -16.40 16.93
C THR A 218 -3.72 -15.95 18.26
N VAL A 219 -3.65 -14.63 18.46
CA VAL A 219 -3.18 -14.03 19.72
C VAL A 219 -4.15 -14.40 20.83
N SER A 220 -3.65 -15.07 21.87
CA SER A 220 -4.45 -15.54 23.02
C SER A 220 -4.31 -14.65 24.25
N ALA A 221 -3.21 -13.90 24.37
CA ALA A 221 -3.06 -12.82 25.33
C ALA A 221 -2.25 -11.67 24.75
N PHE A 222 -2.60 -10.44 25.12
CA PHE A 222 -1.99 -9.21 24.63
C PHE A 222 -1.66 -8.30 25.80
N THR A 223 -0.40 -7.88 25.90
CA THR A 223 0.04 -6.89 26.88
C THR A 223 0.25 -5.55 26.18
N ASP A 224 1.02 -5.57 25.10
CA ASP A 224 1.27 -4.43 24.23
C ASP A 224 1.70 -4.93 22.84
N ASN A 225 1.97 -4.00 21.92
CA ASN A 225 2.36 -4.32 20.55
C ASN A 225 3.79 -4.89 20.39
N GLN A 226 4.52 -5.13 21.49
CA GLN A 226 5.81 -5.82 21.52
C GLN A 226 5.76 -7.12 22.34
N HIS A 227 4.74 -7.32 23.16
CA HIS A 227 4.61 -8.45 24.09
C HIS A 227 3.19 -9.05 24.03
N PHE A 228 3.10 -10.24 23.45
CA PHE A 228 1.85 -10.98 23.34
C PHE A 228 2.14 -12.49 23.33
N SER A 229 1.10 -13.31 23.44
CA SER A 229 1.24 -14.76 23.40
C SER A 229 0.21 -15.43 22.51
N ILE A 230 0.55 -16.64 22.09
CA ILE A 230 -0.34 -17.56 21.37
C ILE A 230 -0.48 -18.86 22.14
N GLN A 231 -1.56 -19.59 21.87
CA GLN A 231 -1.80 -20.91 22.44
C GLN A 231 -1.99 -21.95 21.35
N ILE A 232 -1.32 -23.09 21.51
CA ILE A 232 -1.43 -24.24 20.62
C ILE A 232 -1.76 -25.48 21.46
N THR A 233 -2.88 -26.13 21.16
CA THR A 233 -3.24 -27.41 21.79
C THR A 233 -2.53 -28.55 21.09
N ALA A 234 -1.62 -29.22 21.82
CA ALA A 234 -0.86 -30.35 21.31
C ALA A 234 -0.43 -31.26 22.46
N ALA A 235 -0.11 -32.52 22.14
CA ALA A 235 0.38 -33.48 23.13
C ALA A 235 1.73 -33.05 23.74
N SER A 236 2.01 -33.47 24.97
CA SER A 236 3.31 -33.24 25.61
C SER A 236 4.45 -33.75 24.72
N GLY A 237 5.45 -32.90 24.50
CA GLY A 237 6.61 -33.17 23.64
C GLY A 237 6.40 -32.80 22.17
N ALA A 238 5.21 -32.35 21.76
CA ALA A 238 4.95 -31.95 20.37
C ALA A 238 5.66 -30.64 19.97
N ILE A 239 5.88 -29.74 20.92
CA ILE A 239 6.65 -28.51 20.75
C ILE A 239 7.76 -28.49 21.81
N ALA A 240 8.96 -28.03 21.44
CA ALA A 240 10.05 -27.81 22.39
C ALA A 240 9.57 -26.88 23.53
N THR A 241 10.06 -27.07 24.76
CA THR A 241 9.75 -26.19 25.91
C THR A 241 10.94 -25.27 26.17
N GLY A 242 10.68 -23.98 26.39
CA GLY A 242 11.71 -22.96 26.55
C GLY A 242 11.90 -22.13 25.28
N ALA A 243 13.11 -21.60 25.07
CA ALA A 243 13.39 -20.76 23.90
C ALA A 243 13.31 -21.58 22.61
N LEU A 244 12.46 -21.15 21.69
CA LEU A 244 12.36 -21.75 20.36
C LEU A 244 13.54 -21.29 19.51
N ALA A 245 14.12 -22.21 18.73
CA ALA A 245 15.29 -21.94 17.91
C ALA A 245 14.90 -21.41 16.52
N GLY A 246 15.80 -20.64 15.91
CA GLY A 246 15.69 -20.13 14.55
C GLY A 246 15.60 -18.60 14.45
N THR A 247 15.59 -18.08 13.23
CA THR A 247 15.37 -16.64 12.97
C THR A 247 13.87 -16.41 12.87
N ILE A 248 13.24 -16.23 14.04
CA ILE A 248 11.78 -16.15 14.15
C ILE A 248 11.29 -14.76 13.76
N VAL A 249 10.21 -14.72 13.00
CA VAL A 249 9.68 -13.50 12.43
C VAL A 249 8.17 -13.55 12.36
N LEU A 250 7.53 -12.38 12.43
CA LEU A 250 6.13 -12.24 12.06
C LEU A 250 6.03 -11.73 10.63
N ASN A 251 5.34 -12.52 9.82
CA ASN A 251 5.03 -12.16 8.45
C ASN A 251 3.73 -11.38 8.47
N TYR A 252 3.86 -10.07 8.37
CA TYR A 252 2.73 -9.21 8.03
C TYR A 252 2.77 -9.01 6.53
N GLY A 253 2.02 -9.85 5.81
CA GLY A 253 1.93 -9.73 4.37
C GLY A 253 1.42 -8.34 3.99
N THR A 254 2.21 -7.55 3.26
CA THR A 254 1.61 -6.65 2.27
C THR A 254 1.22 -7.59 1.12
N GLY A 255 0.06 -8.24 1.25
CA GLY A 255 -0.37 -9.31 0.34
C GLY A 255 -0.25 -8.94 -1.15
N ALA A 256 -0.22 -9.94 -2.03
CA ALA A 256 -0.20 -9.68 -3.45
C ALA A 256 -1.45 -8.88 -3.84
N LEU A 257 -1.24 -7.69 -4.41
CA LEU A 257 -2.31 -6.84 -4.91
C LEU A 257 -2.90 -7.49 -6.18
N PRO A 258 -4.23 -7.70 -6.26
CA PRO A 258 -4.85 -8.40 -7.38
C PRO A 258 -5.05 -7.46 -8.57
N VAL A 259 -3.98 -6.81 -9.02
CA VAL A 259 -3.97 -5.91 -10.20
C VAL A 259 -2.94 -6.39 -11.20
N LYS A 260 -3.13 -6.02 -12.47
CA LYS A 260 -2.16 -6.27 -13.53
C LYS A 260 -1.45 -4.97 -13.90
N ILE A 261 -0.13 -4.98 -13.94
CA ILE A 261 0.62 -3.85 -14.50
C ILE A 261 0.60 -3.96 -16.03
N LEU A 262 0.27 -2.86 -16.70
CA LEU A 262 0.21 -2.76 -18.15
C LEU A 262 1.45 -2.08 -18.73
N ASP A 263 1.94 -1.05 -18.05
CA ASP A 263 3.05 -0.21 -18.51
C ASP A 263 3.67 0.54 -17.33
N ILE A 264 4.91 0.99 -17.46
CA ILE A 264 5.59 1.81 -16.46
C ILE A 264 6.30 3.01 -17.07
N SER A 265 6.35 4.10 -16.32
CA SER A 265 6.96 5.37 -16.74
C SER A 265 7.90 5.85 -15.65
N ALA A 266 9.20 5.79 -15.94
CA ALA A 266 10.26 6.07 -14.98
C ALA A 266 10.80 7.50 -15.09
N GLY A 267 10.71 8.28 -14.01
CA GLY A 267 11.41 9.56 -13.86
C GLY A 267 10.83 10.75 -14.61
N ASN A 268 9.67 10.61 -15.25
CA ASN A 268 9.00 11.66 -16.02
C ASN A 268 7.48 11.79 -15.72
N SER A 269 6.98 11.08 -14.71
CA SER A 269 5.57 11.12 -14.30
C SER A 269 5.29 12.17 -13.22
N MET A 270 4.06 12.70 -13.22
CA MET A 270 3.55 13.56 -12.16
C MET A 270 2.87 12.73 -11.07
N THR A 271 3.53 12.59 -9.92
CA THR A 271 3.01 11.85 -8.75
C THR A 271 2.80 12.77 -7.55
N VAL A 272 1.99 12.32 -6.61
CA VAL A 272 1.69 13.04 -5.37
C VAL A 272 2.73 12.69 -4.31
N SER A 273 3.38 13.71 -3.77
CA SER A 273 4.24 13.61 -2.60
C SER A 273 3.55 14.25 -1.40
N TYR A 274 3.24 13.44 -0.38
CA TYR A 274 2.56 13.88 0.83
C TYR A 274 3.52 13.97 2.01
N ASN A 275 3.55 15.12 2.67
CA ASN A 275 4.31 15.33 3.90
C ASN A 275 3.38 15.22 5.11
N ALA A 276 3.53 14.15 5.90
CA ALA A 276 2.70 13.89 7.07
C ALA A 276 2.89 14.91 8.21
N THR A 277 4.05 15.57 8.29
CA THR A 277 4.34 16.59 9.32
C THR A 277 3.64 17.91 9.03
N THR A 278 3.58 18.31 7.75
CA THR A 278 2.95 19.58 7.35
C THR A 278 1.52 19.41 6.84
N GLY A 279 1.07 18.18 6.58
CA GLY A 279 -0.24 17.88 6.01
C GLY A 279 -0.39 18.30 4.54
N ALA A 280 0.71 18.65 3.86
CA ALA A 280 0.69 19.19 2.51
C ALA A 280 0.97 18.13 1.44
N ALA A 281 0.20 18.16 0.35
CA ALA A 281 0.40 17.34 -0.84
C ALA A 281 0.95 18.19 -2.01
N THR A 282 2.08 17.77 -2.57
CA THR A 282 2.79 18.48 -3.64
C THR A 282 2.99 17.59 -4.86
N TRP A 283 3.07 18.21 -6.05
CA TRP A 283 3.35 17.49 -7.28
C TRP A 283 4.85 17.21 -7.43
N ASN A 284 5.24 15.94 -7.43
CA ASN A 284 6.54 15.50 -7.91
C ASN A 284 6.45 15.30 -9.43
N ARG A 285 7.25 16.05 -10.20
CA ARG A 285 7.26 16.00 -11.68
C ARG A 285 8.31 15.06 -12.26
N GLN A 286 9.10 14.41 -11.40
CA GLN A 286 10.12 13.42 -11.76
C GLN A 286 9.80 12.08 -11.09
N GLY A 287 8.52 11.82 -10.85
CA GLY A 287 8.04 10.60 -10.20
C GLY A 287 8.10 9.40 -11.13
N TYR A 288 8.00 8.23 -10.51
CA TYR A 288 7.81 6.95 -11.18
C TYR A 288 6.32 6.60 -11.08
N ALA A 289 5.70 6.19 -12.18
CA ALA A 289 4.31 5.73 -12.18
C ALA A 289 4.14 4.43 -12.95
N ALA A 290 3.26 3.57 -12.45
CA ALA A 290 2.85 2.33 -13.10
C ALA A 290 1.39 2.44 -13.52
N LEU A 291 1.09 2.04 -14.75
CA LEU A 291 -0.29 1.90 -15.22
C LEU A 291 -0.81 0.53 -14.77
N ILE A 292 -1.72 0.53 -13.80
CA ILE A 292 -2.35 -0.69 -13.27
C ILE A 292 -3.75 -0.87 -13.85
N GLN A 293 -4.11 -2.11 -14.16
CA GLN A 293 -5.47 -2.53 -14.46
C GLN A 293 -6.09 -3.13 -13.21
N LEU A 294 -7.25 -2.57 -12.81
CA LEU A 294 -7.99 -2.96 -11.61
C LEU A 294 -8.85 -4.21 -11.80
#